data_AF-A0A2D6P5T4-F1
#
_entry.id   AF-A0A2D6P5T4-F1
#
_cell.length_a   1.000
_cell.length_b   1.000
_cell.length_c   1.000
_cell.angle_alpha   90.00
_cell.angle_beta   90.00
_cell.angle_gamma   90.00
#
_symmetry.space_group_name_H-M   'P 1'
#
loop_
_entity.id
_entity.type
_entity.pdbx_description
1 polymer ?
#
loop_
_entity_poly.entity_id
_entity_poly.type
_entity_poly.pdbx_seq_one_letter_code
_entity_poly.pdbx_strand_id
1 'polypeptide(L)' 'MSGADSLIHVKSDGDKINIICHKEEQMQMVIRKMTNPDCIFEGYEEWDEKEDKKWILTFRILDEYEKYPDYN' A
#
# COMPACT_ATOMS: atom_id res chain seq x y z
N MET A 1 -0.12 26.15 -15.03
CA MET A 1 -1.20 25.44 -14.33
C MET A 1 -0.61 24.13 -13.84
N SER A 2 -0.10 24.09 -12.61
CA SER A 2 0.66 22.95 -12.08
C SER A 2 -0.23 22.22 -11.08
N GLY A 3 -0.91 21.16 -11.53
CA GLY A 3 -1.96 20.49 -10.77
C GLY A 3 -1.80 18.98 -10.75
N ALA A 4 -0.65 18.47 -10.31
CA ALA A 4 -0.42 17.02 -10.22
C ALA A 4 0.45 16.59 -9.02
N ASP A 5 0.48 17.36 -7.93
CA ASP A 5 1.40 17.12 -6.81
C ASP A 5 0.76 16.34 -5.63
N SER A 6 -0.27 15.54 -5.89
CA SER A 6 -1.01 14.83 -4.83
C SER A 6 -1.71 13.53 -5.27
N LEU A 7 -1.36 12.98 -6.43
CA LEU A 7 -2.01 11.78 -6.94
C LEU A 7 -1.43 10.54 -6.24
N ILE A 8 -2.22 9.91 -5.36
CA ILE A 8 -1.92 8.55 -4.89
C ILE A 8 -2.25 7.58 -6.03
N HIS A 9 -1.30 6.73 -6.41
CA HIS A 9 -1.53 5.69 -7.41
C HIS A 9 -1.84 4.36 -6.74
N VAL A 10 -2.79 3.59 -7.26
CA VAL A 10 -3.18 2.28 -6.71
C VAL A 10 -3.18 1.26 -7.83
N LYS A 11 -2.51 0.13 -7.61
CA LYS A 11 -2.45 -1.01 -8.53
C LYS A 11 -2.64 -2.31 -7.75
N SER A 12 -3.60 -3.13 -8.18
CA SER A 12 -3.78 -4.49 -7.69
C SER A 12 -3.08 -5.50 -8.61
N ASP A 13 -2.44 -6.51 -8.05
CA ASP A 13 -1.80 -7.62 -8.73
C ASP A 13 -2.00 -8.91 -7.91
N GLY A 14 -2.92 -9.78 -8.35
CA GLY A 14 -3.31 -10.97 -7.59
C GLY A 14 -3.90 -10.63 -6.22
N ASP A 15 -3.31 -11.20 -5.16
CA ASP A 15 -3.61 -10.95 -3.75
C ASP A 15 -2.89 -9.70 -3.21
N LYS A 16 -2.14 -8.97 -4.04
CA LYS A 16 -1.37 -7.80 -3.61
C LYS A 16 -1.96 -6.48 -4.11
N ILE A 17 -1.87 -5.46 -3.27
CA ILE A 17 -2.22 -4.07 -3.60
C ILE A 17 -0.97 -3.21 -3.39
N ASN A 18 -0.51 -2.59 -4.46
CA ASN A 18 0.60 -1.64 -4.45
C ASN A 18 0.06 -0.22 -4.51
N ILE A 19 0.49 0.65 -3.60
CA ILE A 19 0.06 2.03 -3.51
C ILE A 19 1.28 2.94 -3.54
N ILE A 20 1.34 3.85 -4.51
CA ILE A 20 2.43 4.83 -4.62
C ILE A 20 2.02 6.11 -3.91
N CYS A 21 2.80 6.48 -2.91
CA CYS A 21 2.71 7.73 -2.16
C CYS A 21 3.88 8.65 -2.52
N HIS A 22 3.64 9.95 -2.41
CA HIS A 22 4.63 11.01 -2.69
C HIS A 22 4.96 11.84 -1.45
N LYS A 23 4.33 11.53 -0.30
CA LYS A 23 4.57 12.16 1.01
C LYS A 23 4.48 11.12 2.11
N GLU A 24 5.29 11.25 3.15
CA GLU A 24 5.26 10.36 4.32
C GLU A 24 3.90 10.39 5.05
N GLU A 25 3.25 11.56 5.12
CA GLU A 25 1.90 11.69 5.70
C GLU A 25 0.86 10.86 4.94
N GLN A 26 1.00 10.74 3.62
CA GLN A 26 0.14 9.87 2.82
C GLN A 26 0.37 8.42 3.18
N MET A 27 1.62 8.00 3.43
CA MET A 27 1.90 6.62 3.79
C MET A 27 1.17 6.21 5.06
N GLN A 28 1.28 7.02 6.12
CA GLN A 28 0.63 6.75 7.40
C GLN A 28 -0.90 6.70 7.26
N MET A 29 -1.48 7.61 6.49
CA MET A 29 -2.91 7.62 6.21
C MET A 29 -3.34 6.35 5.44
N VAL A 30 -2.59 5.95 4.42
CA VAL A 30 -2.89 4.79 3.59
C VAL A 30 -2.76 3.50 4.40
N ILE A 31 -1.66 3.32 5.15
CA ILE A 31 -1.46 2.16 6.03
C ILE A 31 -2.64 2.01 6.98
N ARG A 32 -3.03 3.09 7.67
CA ARG A 32 -4.16 3.05 8.60
C ARG A 32 -5.50 2.72 7.94
N LYS A 33 -5.74 3.20 6.70
CA LYS A 33 -7.01 2.99 6.00
C LYS A 33 -7.12 1.62 5.33
N MET A 34 -6.00 1.12 4.81
CA MET A 34 -5.97 -0.14 4.06
C MET A 34 -5.79 -1.34 4.98
N THR A 35 -5.16 -1.17 6.13
CA THR A 35 -4.97 -2.26 7.10
C THR A 35 -6.31 -2.60 7.76
N ASN A 36 -6.79 -3.81 7.53
CA ASN A 36 -8.02 -4.36 8.10
C ASN A 36 -7.89 -5.90 8.19
N PRO A 37 -8.85 -6.62 8.80
CA PRO A 37 -8.77 -8.08 8.97
C PRO A 37 -8.59 -8.88 7.67
N ASP A 38 -8.95 -8.30 6.53
CA ASP A 38 -8.89 -8.94 5.21
C ASP A 38 -7.72 -8.42 4.36
N CYS A 39 -7.00 -7.40 4.82
CA CYS A 39 -5.94 -6.75 4.07
C CYS A 39 -4.85 -6.26 5.03
N ILE A 40 -3.68 -6.89 4.98
CA ILE A 40 -2.55 -6.57 5.85
C ILE A 40 -1.50 -5.75 5.13
N PHE A 41 -0.78 -4.92 5.87
CA PHE A 41 0.40 -4.22 5.35
C PHE A 41 1.57 -5.20 5.27
N GLU A 42 2.10 -5.42 4.06
CA GLU A 42 3.22 -6.34 3.80
C GLU A 42 4.57 -5.62 3.91
N GLY A 43 4.64 -4.36 3.49
CA GLY A 43 5.86 -3.55 3.60
C GLY A 43 5.83 -2.30 2.72
N TYR A 44 6.95 -1.58 2.69
CA TYR A 44 7.14 -0.44 1.79
C TYR A 44 8.53 -0.43 1.19
N GLU A 45 8.62 0.12 -0.02
CA GLU A 45 9.85 0.32 -0.76
C GLU A 45 9.96 1.80 -1.14
N GLU A 46 11.13 2.42 -0.93
CA GLU A 46 11.43 3.75 -1.45
C GLU A 46 11.80 3.63 -2.93
N TRP A 47 11.11 4.39 -3.78
CA TRP A 47 11.29 4.37 -5.22
C TRP A 47 11.71 5.77 -5.67
N ASP A 48 13.00 5.88 -6.05
CA ASP A 48 13.71 7.07 -6.54
C ASP A 48 14.33 8.00 -5.46
N GLU A 49 15.66 8.16 -5.51
CA GLU A 49 16.49 8.96 -4.58
C GLU A 49 16.72 10.41 -5.04
N LYS A 50 16.03 10.87 -6.09
CA LYS A 50 16.22 12.21 -6.67
C LYS A 50 15.42 13.28 -5.89
N GLU A 51 14.75 14.19 -6.58
CA GLU A 51 14.03 15.32 -5.98
C GLU A 51 12.57 14.99 -5.60
N ASP A 52 12.00 13.94 -6.19
CA ASP A 52 10.63 13.46 -5.94
C ASP A 52 10.66 12.09 -5.26
N LYS A 53 10.73 12.09 -3.92
CA LYS A 53 10.62 10.85 -3.15
C LYS A 53 9.28 10.18 -3.41
N LYS A 54 9.31 8.90 -3.72
CA LYS A 54 8.11 8.07 -3.83
C LYS A 54 8.26 6.87 -2.93
N TRP A 55 7.15 6.43 -2.38
CA TRP A 55 7.08 5.22 -1.57
C TRP A 55 6.02 4.31 -2.14
N ILE A 56 6.40 3.08 -2.41
CA ILE A 56 5.48 2.02 -2.83
C ILE A 56 5.13 1.25 -1.58
N LEU A 57 3.88 1.34 -1.14
CA LEU A 57 3.32 0.53 -0.07
C LEU A 57 2.73 -0.75 -0.68
N THR A 58 3.07 -1.90 -0.11
CA THR A 58 2.53 -3.19 -0.52
C THR A 58 1.61 -3.71 0.58
N PHE A 59 0.39 -4.06 0.19
CA PHE A 59 -0.60 -4.71 1.03
C PHE A 59 -0.93 -6.07 0.44
N ARG A 60 -1.29 -7.01 1.31
CA ARG A 60 -1.72 -8.35 0.92
C ARG A 60 -3.13 -8.62 1.43
N ILE A 61 -3.99 -9.08 0.54
CA ILE A 61 -5.34 -9.52 0.83
C ILE A 61 -5.24 -10.94 1.38
N LEU A 62 -5.85 -11.18 2.54
CA LEU A 62 -5.89 -12.50 3.16
C LEU A 62 -7.10 -13.27 2.63
N ASP A 63 -6.86 -14.49 2.16
CA ASP A 63 -7.91 -15.45 1.83
C ASP A 63 -8.44 -16.16 3.09
N GLU A 64 -9.59 -16.84 2.98
CA GLU A 64 -10.24 -17.54 4.11
C GLU A 64 -9.32 -18.56 4.80
N TYR A 65 -8.43 -19.21 4.04
CA TYR A 65 -7.43 -20.15 4.57
C TYR A 65 -6.38 -19.45 5.44
N GLU A 66 -6.02 -18.21 5.14
CA GLU A 66 -5.03 -17.45 5.91
C GLU A 66 -5.67 -16.77 7.14
N LYS A 67 -6.97 -16.51 7.09
CA LYS A 67 -7.73 -15.96 8.23
C LYS A 67 -8.00 -17.00 9.31
N TYR A 68 -8.16 -18.26 8.93
CA TYR A 68 -8.49 -19.36 9.83
C TYR A 68 -7.49 -20.52 9.68
N PRO A 69 -6.24 -20.34 10.13
CA PRO A 69 -5.22 -21.39 10.03
C PRO A 69 -5.58 -22.66 10.81
N ASP A 70 -6.47 -22.55 11.80
CA ASP A 70 -6.94 -23.65 12.65
C ASP A 70 -8.03 -24.55 12.02
N TYR A 71 -8.49 -24.27 10.79
CA TYR A 71 -9.51 -25.09 10.09
C TYR A 71 -8.94 -26.21 9.20
N ASN A 72 -7.63 -26.49 9.29
CA ASN A 72 -6.94 -27.47 8.46
C ASN A 72 -6.28 -28.60 9.27
#